data_AF-A0A0A1W2F0-F1
#
_entry.id   AF-A0A0A1W2F0-F1
#
_cell.length_a   1.000
_cell.length_b   1.000
_cell.length_c   1.000
_cell.angle_alpha   90.00
_cell.angle_beta   90.00
_cell.angle_gamma   90.00
#
_symmetry.space_group_name_H-M   'P 1'
#
loop_
_entity.id
_entity.type
_entity.pdbx_description
1 polymer ?
#
loop_
_entity_poly.entity_id
_entity_poly.type
_entity_poly.pdbx_seq_one_letter_code
_entity_poly.pdbx_strand_id
1 'polypeptide(L)' 'MNRVRPILIAIGVMLALTGGLWIGQGLGYIHWPEQSFMLGRSEWADRGAFVAVAGLALILVARRMPRRR' A
#
# COMPACT_ATOMS: atom_id res chain seq x y z
N MET A 1 7.77 23.51 -11.60
CA MET A 1 6.94 22.85 -10.55
C MET A 1 7.50 21.45 -10.29
N ASN A 2 8.23 21.22 -9.19
CA ASN A 2 8.74 19.87 -8.90
C ASN A 2 7.60 18.94 -8.48
N ARG A 3 7.00 18.23 -9.45
CA ARG A 3 5.90 17.27 -9.25
C ARG A 3 6.34 15.96 -8.58
N VAL A 4 7.63 15.77 -8.31
CA VAL A 4 8.19 14.55 -7.70
C VAL A 4 7.53 14.22 -6.36
N ARG A 5 7.38 15.21 -5.46
CA ARG A 5 6.77 14.99 -4.14
C ARG A 5 5.31 14.51 -4.21
N PRO A 6 4.39 15.19 -4.91
CA PRO A 6 3.01 14.71 -5.00
C PRO A 6 2.91 13.35 -5.72
N ILE A 7 3.77 13.07 -6.71
CA ILE A 7 3.81 11.75 -7.36
C ILE A 7 4.21 10.65 -6.37
N LEU A 8 5.28 10.84 -5.60
CA LEU A 8 5.73 9.86 -4.62
C LEU A 8 4.68 9.61 -3.52
N ILE A 9 3.98 10.66 -3.08
CA ILE A 9 2.87 10.53 -2.13
C ILE A 9 1.72 9.74 -2.76
N ALA A 10 1.31 10.05 -3.99
CA ALA A 10 0.24 9.34 -4.68
C ALA A 10 0.56 7.84 -4.84
N ILE A 11 1.79 7.51 -5.26
CA ILE A 11 2.25 6.12 -5.38
C ILE A 11 2.23 5.44 -4.01
N GLY A 12 2.75 6.11 -2.97
CA GLY A 12 2.78 5.54 -1.62
C GLY A 12 1.39 5.29 -1.05
N VAL A 13 0.43 6.19 -1.32
CA VAL A 13 -0.98 6.00 -0.92
C VAL A 13 -1.59 4.82 -1.65
N MET A 14 -1.39 4.70 -2.97
CA MET A 14 -1.89 3.56 -3.74
C MET A 14 -1.35 2.24 -3.20
N LEU A 15 -0.04 2.16 -2.92
CA LEU A 15 0.59 0.98 -2.32
C LEU A 15 0.01 0.67 -0.93
N ALA A 16 -0.16 1.67 -0.08
CA ALA A 16 -0.73 1.50 1.26
C ALA A 16 -2.16 0.94 1.20
N LEU A 17 -2.99 1.46 0.29
CA LEU A 17 -4.37 1.00 0.09
C LEU A 17 -4.41 -0.42 -0.49
N THR A 18 -3.60 -0.71 -1.51
CA THR A 18 -3.51 -2.06 -2.10
C THR A 18 -3.04 -3.08 -1.07
N GLY A 19 -2.01 -2.74 -0.28
CA GLY A 19 -1.54 -3.60 0.81
C GLY A 19 -2.61 -3.84 1.86
N GLY A 20 -3.33 -2.80 2.27
CA GLY A 20 -4.46 -2.91 3.20
C GLY A 20 -5.58 -3.80 2.69
N LEU A 21 -5.91 -3.72 1.39
CA LEU A 21 -6.89 -4.60 0.75
C LEU A 21 -6.43 -6.06 0.78
N TRP A 22 -5.16 -6.33 0.49
CA TRP A 22 -4.61 -7.70 0.53
C TRP A 22 -4.58 -8.27 1.94
N ILE A 23 -4.30 -7.43 2.95
CA ILE A 23 -4.44 -7.82 4.37
C ILE A 23 -5.89 -8.21 4.67
N GLY A 24 -6.85 -7.35 4.28
CA GLY A 24 -8.27 -7.64 4.47
C GLY A 24 -8.73 -8.91 3.77
N GLN A 25 -8.24 -9.19 2.57
CA GLN A 25 -8.54 -10.42 1.82
C GLN A 25 -7.87 -11.66 2.42
N GLY A 26 -6.60 -11.56 2.83
CA GLY A 26 -5.85 -12.67 3.44
C GLY A 26 -6.37 -13.05 4.82
N LEU A 27 -6.88 -12.09 5.58
CA LEU A 27 -7.53 -12.31 6.88
C LEU A 27 -9.00 -12.74 6.78
N GLY A 28 -9.60 -12.71 5.58
CA GLY A 28 -11.01 -13.02 5.41
C GLY A 28 -11.95 -11.95 5.97
N TYR A 29 -11.53 -10.69 6.04
CA TYR A 29 -12.43 -9.56 6.32
C TYR A 29 -13.06 -9.00 5.04
N ILE A 30 -12.34 -9.04 3.93
CA ILE A 30 -12.76 -8.54 2.62
C ILE A 30 -12.89 -9.72 1.67
N HIS A 31 -14.13 -10.06 1.29
CA HIS A 31 -14.44 -11.22 0.44
C HIS A 31 -14.64 -10.87 -1.04
N TRP A 32 -14.18 -9.70 -1.46
CA TRP A 32 -14.34 -9.20 -2.82
C TRP A 32 -13.00 -9.18 -3.54
N PRO A 33 -12.89 -9.66 -4.79
CA PRO A 33 -13.91 -10.37 -5.56
C PRO A 33 -14.11 -11.81 -5.07
N GLU A 34 -15.33 -12.34 -5.16
CA GLU A 34 -15.74 -13.67 -4.64
C GLU A 34 -14.91 -14.83 -5.25
N GLN A 35 -14.40 -14.65 -6.46
CA GLN A 35 -13.42 -15.51 -7.10
C GLN A 35 -12.04 -14.87 -7.05
N SER A 36 -11.40 -14.88 -5.88
CA SER A 36 -10.01 -14.48 -5.78
C SER A 36 -9.17 -15.63 -5.24
N PHE A 37 -8.05 -15.91 -5.91
CA PHE A 37 -7.02 -16.87 -5.49
C PHE A 37 -6.40 -16.54 -4.11
N MET A 38 -6.77 -15.37 -3.56
CA MET A 38 -6.21 -14.75 -2.37
C MET A 38 -7.06 -14.95 -1.11
N LEU A 39 -8.33 -15.37 -1.26
CA LEU A 39 -9.25 -15.49 -0.14
C LEU A 39 -8.86 -16.65 0.78
N GLY A 40 -8.72 -16.35 2.07
CA GLY A 40 -8.48 -17.35 3.11
C GLY A 40 -7.04 -17.89 3.19
N ARG A 41 -6.06 -17.24 2.53
CA ARG A 41 -4.64 -17.57 2.71
C ARG A 41 -3.91 -16.44 3.44
N SER A 42 -3.38 -16.75 4.62
CA SER A 42 -2.55 -15.84 5.42
C SER A 42 -1.31 -15.33 4.68
N GLU A 43 -0.80 -16.05 3.68
CA GLU A 43 0.29 -15.60 2.81
C GLU A 43 0.03 -14.22 2.17
N TRP A 44 -1.23 -13.93 1.82
CA TRP A 44 -1.59 -12.64 1.23
C TRP A 44 -1.71 -11.53 2.27
N ALA A 45 -2.01 -11.88 3.53
CA ALA A 45 -1.94 -10.93 4.62
C ALA A 45 -0.50 -10.48 4.89
N ASP A 46 0.46 -11.40 4.89
CA ASP A 46 1.87 -11.07 5.07
C ASP A 46 2.42 -10.23 3.90
N ARG A 47 2.11 -10.62 2.66
CA ARG A 47 2.48 -9.85 1.46
C ARG A 47 1.84 -8.47 1.46
N GLY A 48 0.55 -8.38 1.82
CA GLY A 48 -0.18 -7.13 1.96
C GLY A 48 0.43 -6.21 3.03
N ALA A 49 0.84 -6.75 4.16
CA ALA A 49 1.54 -6.02 5.21
C ALA A 49 2.85 -5.42 4.71
N PHE A 50 3.66 -6.20 3.99
CA PHE A 50 4.90 -5.69 3.40
C PHE A 50 4.65 -4.55 2.40
N VAL A 51 3.65 -4.70 1.52
CA VAL A 51 3.27 -3.66 0.55
C VAL A 51 2.74 -2.40 1.25
N ALA A 52 1.91 -2.57 2.28
CA ALA A 52 1.37 -1.45 3.05
C ALA A 52 2.47 -0.66 3.77
N VAL A 53 3.41 -1.37 4.41
CA VAL A 53 4.56 -0.76 5.07
C VAL A 53 5.46 -0.04 4.06
N ALA A 54 5.73 -0.64 2.90
CA ALA A 54 6.51 0.00 1.84
C ALA A 54 5.85 1.29 1.33
N GLY A 55 4.52 1.27 1.13
CA GLY A 55 3.75 2.45 0.75
C GLY A 55 3.83 3.58 1.78
N LEU A 56 3.66 3.25 3.06
CA LEU A 56 3.81 4.21 4.16
C LEU A 56 5.24 4.77 4.26
N ALA A 57 6.25 3.92 4.13
CA ALA A 57 7.65 4.33 4.13
C ALA A 57 7.93 5.32 2.98
N LEU A 58 7.39 5.06 1.78
CA LEU A 58 7.52 5.95 0.64
C LEU A 58 6.88 7.32 0.90
N ILE A 59 5.69 7.36 1.53
CA ILE A 59 5.04 8.62 1.95
C ILE A 59 5.92 9.37 2.95
N LEU A 60 6.48 8.69 3.94
CA LEU A 60 7.35 9.30 4.95
C LEU A 60 8.63 9.89 4.34
N VAL A 61 9.27 9.16 3.42
CA VAL A 61 10.45 9.65 2.68
C VAL A 61 10.08 10.85 1.81
N ALA A 62 8.97 10.79 1.07
CA ALA A 62 8.49 11.89 0.25
C ALA A 62 8.18 13.15 1.10
N ARG A 63 7.70 12.98 2.33
CA ARG A 63 7.46 14.07 3.29
C ARG A 63 8.75 14.65 3.88
N ARG A 64 9.79 13.84 4.04
CA ARG A 64 11.11 14.26 4.55
C ARG A 64 12.01 14.87 3.47
N MET A 65 11.65 14.75 2.20
CA MET A 65 12.41 15.35 1.11
C MET A 65 12.41 16.89 1.26
N PRO A 66 13.58 17.54 1.39
CA PRO A 66 13.67 18.99 1.51
C PRO A 66 13.00 19.66 0.31
N ARG A 67 12.13 20.65 0.55
CA ARG A 67 11.74 21.57 -0.53
C ARG A 67 13.01 22.29 -0.94
N ARG A 68 13.65 21.84 -2.03
CA ARG A 68 14.72 22.60 -2.69
C ARG A 68 14.06 23.93 -3.08
N ARG A 69 14.34 24.97 -2.28
CA ARG A 69 13.74 26.29 -2.35
C ARG A 69 14.39 27.08 -3.48
#